data_AF-A0A1F8TIS2-F1
#
_entry.id   AF-A0A1F8TIS2-F1
#
_cell.length_a   1.000
_cell.length_b   1.000
_cell.length_c   1.000
_cell.angle_alpha   90.00
_cell.angle_beta   90.00
_cell.angle_gamma   90.00
#
_symmetry.space_group_name_H-M   'P 1'
#
loop_
_entity.id
_entity.type
_entity.pdbx_description
1 polymer ?
#
loop_
_entity_poly.entity_id
_entity_poly.type
_entity_poly.pdbx_seq_one_letter_code
_entity_poly.pdbx_strand_id
1 'polypeptide(L)'
;RYQEKLALLEEEVAVTGDPAEALHSGPMASIAADDRLELIFTCCHPALSRDAQVALTLRSVLGLTTPEIAKAFLVPEATLAQRIVRAKRKIAEAGITFRAPEPRELPERLDQVLAVLYLVFNEGYLSSRSDRAARRDLAEDAEWLASLLASLVPDEPEVLGLLALMRLHLARASARFDEHGRLVLLRDQDRSRWDRRRIDDGIRLVERAGALKRPGPYQLQAAIAAVHAEAPAWEATDWPQILRLYDALLAASGGSPVVRLNRAIALRQVAGPELALCEVDAIADDLDRYHLLHATRAELLRDLGRADDARDADRRALELTDNPAERVLLEERIAR
;
A
#
# COMPACT_ATOMS: atom_id res chain seq x y z
N ARG A 1 21.95 5.53 -25.75
CA ARG A 1 20.97 6.08 -24.79
C ARG A 1 19.53 5.63 -25.05
N TYR A 2 18.84 6.04 -26.12
CA TYR A 2 17.45 5.59 -26.38
C TYR A 2 17.36 4.05 -26.52
N GLN A 3 18.23 3.43 -27.32
CA GLN A 3 18.27 1.96 -27.44
C GLN A 3 18.83 1.23 -26.20
N GLU A 4 19.60 1.89 -25.33
CA GLU A 4 20.03 1.31 -24.05
C GLU A 4 18.87 1.31 -23.02
N LYS A 5 18.02 2.34 -23.07
CA LYS A 5 16.81 2.42 -22.23
C LYS A 5 15.69 1.51 -22.76
N LEU A 6 15.62 1.28 -24.07
CA LEU A 6 14.84 0.17 -24.63
C LEU A 6 15.43 -1.19 -24.26
N ALA A 7 16.76 -1.37 -24.27
CA ALA A 7 17.38 -2.61 -23.78
C ALA A 7 17.04 -2.91 -22.30
N LEU A 8 17.00 -1.90 -21.42
CA LEU A 8 16.49 -2.06 -20.04
C LEU A 8 14.99 -2.45 -19.97
N LEU A 9 14.22 -2.20 -21.02
CA LEU A 9 12.86 -2.72 -21.19
C LEU A 9 12.83 -4.06 -21.93
N GLU A 10 13.85 -4.44 -22.69
CA GLU A 10 13.88 -5.58 -23.61
C GLU A 10 14.70 -6.78 -23.10
N GLU A 11 15.57 -6.62 -22.09
CA GLU A 11 16.44 -7.71 -21.61
C GLU A 11 15.65 -8.87 -20.98
N GLU A 12 15.72 -10.01 -21.69
CA GLU A 12 15.30 -11.32 -21.21
C GLU A 12 16.50 -12.12 -20.70
N VAL A 13 16.40 -12.56 -19.45
CA VAL A 13 16.90 -13.84 -18.91
C VAL A 13 18.35 -14.23 -19.23
N ALA A 14 19.29 -13.84 -18.36
CA ALA A 14 20.49 -14.63 -18.06
C ALA A 14 21.13 -14.28 -16.69
N VAL A 15 20.50 -14.68 -15.57
CA VAL A 15 21.19 -14.75 -14.27
C VAL A 15 21.08 -16.15 -13.70
N THR A 16 21.93 -17.04 -14.21
CA THR A 16 22.29 -18.29 -13.53
C THR A 16 23.43 -17.99 -12.56
N GLY A 17 23.08 -17.64 -11.32
CA GLY A 17 24.02 -17.29 -10.25
C GLY A 17 23.39 -17.52 -8.88
N ASP A 18 24.21 -17.66 -7.83
CA ASP A 18 23.78 -18.03 -6.49
C ASP A 18 22.78 -17.01 -5.90
N PRO A 19 21.57 -17.42 -5.46
CA PRO A 19 20.56 -16.52 -4.90
C PRO A 19 21.01 -15.69 -3.69
N ALA A 20 22.05 -16.14 -2.96
CA ALA A 20 22.49 -15.47 -1.74
C ALA A 20 23.24 -14.14 -2.00
N GLU A 21 23.97 -14.01 -3.11
CA GLU A 21 24.79 -12.82 -3.42
C GLU A 21 24.01 -11.74 -4.20
N ALA A 22 22.90 -12.11 -4.86
CA ALA A 22 22.07 -11.16 -5.61
C ALA A 22 21.28 -10.17 -4.72
N LEU A 23 21.08 -10.49 -3.44
CA LEU A 23 20.23 -9.74 -2.50
C LEU A 23 20.76 -8.35 -2.08
N HIS A 24 21.97 -7.97 -2.47
CA HIS A 24 22.48 -6.58 -2.34
C HIS A 24 22.77 -5.92 -3.70
N SER A 25 22.46 -6.62 -4.81
CA SER A 25 22.82 -6.23 -6.17
C SER A 25 21.65 -6.46 -7.13
N GLY A 26 20.50 -5.83 -6.85
CA GLY A 26 19.46 -5.68 -7.87
C GLY A 26 20.04 -4.98 -9.11
N PRO A 27 19.54 -5.25 -10.33
CA PRO A 27 20.15 -4.79 -11.59
C PRO A 27 20.25 -3.26 -11.74
N MET A 28 19.63 -2.49 -10.83
CA MET A 28 19.71 -1.03 -10.80
C MET A 28 20.84 -0.45 -9.92
N ALA A 29 21.75 -1.22 -9.32
CA ALA A 29 22.82 -0.65 -8.50
C ALA A 29 23.69 0.41 -9.22
N SER A 30 23.75 0.39 -10.55
CA SER A 30 24.50 1.33 -11.40
C SER A 30 23.70 2.46 -12.06
N ILE A 31 22.37 2.50 -11.92
CA ILE A 31 21.53 3.45 -12.68
C ILE A 31 21.38 4.78 -11.91
N ALA A 32 21.71 5.89 -12.57
CA ALA A 32 21.58 7.24 -12.00
C ALA A 32 20.14 7.57 -11.60
N ALA A 33 19.94 8.36 -10.54
CA ALA A 33 18.60 8.67 -10.00
C ALA A 33 17.66 9.25 -11.06
N ASP A 34 18.17 10.16 -11.91
CA ASP A 34 17.45 10.73 -13.05
C ASP A 34 16.92 9.65 -13.99
N ASP A 35 17.76 8.69 -14.41
CA ASP A 35 17.34 7.64 -15.36
C ASP A 35 16.22 6.73 -14.81
N ARG A 36 16.14 6.54 -13.48
CA ARG A 36 15.06 5.78 -12.82
C ARG A 36 13.75 6.57 -12.78
N LEU A 37 13.85 7.87 -12.53
CA LEU A 37 12.72 8.78 -12.55
C LEU A 37 12.04 8.78 -13.93
N GLU A 38 12.83 8.89 -15.01
CA GLU A 38 12.31 8.85 -16.38
C GLU A 38 11.56 7.55 -16.67
N LEU A 39 12.09 6.42 -16.17
CA LEU A 39 11.45 5.12 -16.30
C LEU A 39 10.11 5.06 -15.56
N ILE A 40 10.03 5.52 -14.30
CA ILE A 40 8.78 5.55 -13.51
C ILE A 40 7.73 6.42 -14.19
N PHE A 41 8.10 7.64 -14.61
CA PHE A 41 7.19 8.57 -15.28
C PHE A 41 6.80 8.15 -16.72
N THR A 42 7.61 7.29 -17.36
CA THR A 42 7.25 6.63 -18.63
C THR A 42 6.28 5.47 -18.38
N CYS A 43 6.53 4.65 -17.36
CA CYS A 43 5.65 3.54 -16.98
C CYS A 43 4.27 4.05 -16.53
N CYS A 44 4.19 5.23 -15.91
CA CYS A 44 2.94 5.84 -15.43
C CYS A 44 2.28 6.80 -16.44
N HIS A 45 2.63 6.75 -17.74
CA HIS A 45 2.06 7.63 -18.76
C HIS A 45 0.52 7.45 -18.90
N PRO A 46 -0.29 8.53 -18.98
CA PRO A 46 -1.77 8.44 -19.05
C PRO A 46 -2.32 7.72 -20.29
N ALA A 47 -1.48 7.54 -21.33
CA ALA A 47 -1.82 6.71 -22.49
C ALA A 47 -1.96 5.21 -22.15
N LEU A 48 -1.40 4.74 -21.03
CA LEU A 48 -1.47 3.36 -20.57
C LEU A 48 -2.65 3.16 -19.62
N SER A 49 -3.24 1.96 -19.59
CA SER A 49 -4.21 1.62 -18.52
C SER A 49 -3.48 1.43 -17.18
N ARG A 50 -4.14 1.69 -16.05
CA ARG A 50 -3.55 1.50 -14.70
C ARG A 50 -2.93 0.12 -14.52
N ASP A 51 -3.65 -0.93 -14.93
CA ASP A 51 -3.18 -2.32 -15.00
C ASP A 51 -1.85 -2.50 -15.75
N ALA A 52 -1.65 -1.74 -16.83
CA ALA A 52 -0.41 -1.75 -17.61
C ALA A 52 0.68 -0.90 -16.94
N GLN A 53 0.32 0.25 -16.34
CA GLN A 53 1.26 1.12 -15.62
C GLN A 53 1.88 0.40 -14.42
N VAL A 54 1.06 -0.24 -13.58
CA VAL A 54 1.51 -1.01 -12.41
C VAL A 54 2.34 -2.22 -12.85
N ALA A 55 1.87 -3.01 -13.82
CA ALA A 55 2.60 -4.19 -14.29
C ALA A 55 3.95 -3.85 -14.95
N LEU A 56 4.02 -2.75 -15.72
CA LEU A 56 5.26 -2.30 -16.35
C LEU A 56 6.23 -1.69 -15.33
N THR A 57 5.72 -0.92 -14.35
CA THR A 57 6.53 -0.40 -13.23
C THR A 57 7.15 -1.54 -12.43
N LEU A 58 6.35 -2.54 -12.03
CA LEU A 58 6.84 -3.73 -11.33
C LEU A 58 7.89 -4.50 -12.13
N ARG A 59 7.69 -4.67 -13.46
CA ARG A 59 8.63 -5.41 -14.30
C ARG A 59 9.94 -4.65 -14.53
N SER A 60 9.86 -3.35 -14.79
CA SER A 60 10.97 -2.57 -15.32
C SER A 60 11.68 -1.70 -14.29
N VAL A 61 10.97 -1.13 -13.31
CA VAL A 61 11.57 -0.36 -12.21
C VAL A 61 12.00 -1.26 -11.06
N LEU A 62 11.15 -2.23 -10.69
CA LEU A 62 11.37 -3.08 -9.52
C LEU A 62 11.98 -4.45 -9.88
N GLY A 63 12.15 -4.76 -11.17
CA GLY A 63 12.82 -5.96 -11.64
C GLY A 63 12.05 -7.27 -11.47
N LEU A 64 10.83 -7.27 -10.90
CA LEU A 64 10.05 -8.49 -10.67
C LEU A 64 9.83 -9.25 -11.99
N THR A 65 9.82 -10.58 -11.92
CA THR A 65 9.62 -11.43 -13.09
C THR A 65 8.16 -11.45 -13.53
N THR A 66 7.91 -11.76 -14.81
CA THR A 66 6.55 -11.91 -15.36
C THR A 66 5.71 -12.93 -14.56
N PRO A 67 6.22 -14.12 -14.14
CA PRO A 67 5.51 -15.01 -13.21
C PRO A 67 5.10 -14.36 -11.89
N GLU A 68 6.01 -13.63 -11.22
CA GLU A 68 5.74 -13.03 -9.91
C GLU A 68 4.66 -11.96 -9.97
N ILE A 69 4.71 -11.14 -11.02
CA ILE A 69 3.71 -10.10 -11.28
C ILE A 69 2.39 -10.76 -11.73
N ALA A 70 2.41 -11.80 -12.55
CA ALA A 70 1.18 -12.44 -13.04
C ALA A 70 0.40 -13.08 -11.88
N LYS A 71 1.15 -13.71 -10.98
CA LYS A 71 0.66 -14.24 -9.69
C LYS A 71 0.22 -13.13 -8.72
N ALA A 72 0.73 -11.90 -8.81
CA ALA A 72 0.24 -10.76 -8.03
C ALA A 72 -1.04 -10.14 -8.63
N PHE A 73 -1.22 -10.19 -9.95
CA PHE A 73 -2.43 -9.73 -10.64
C PHE A 73 -3.53 -10.80 -10.76
N LEU A 74 -3.29 -12.02 -10.29
CA LEU A 74 -4.18 -13.19 -10.45
C LEU A 74 -4.62 -13.44 -11.91
N VAL A 75 -3.71 -13.19 -12.86
CA VAL A 75 -3.91 -13.46 -14.29
C VAL A 75 -2.94 -14.55 -14.77
N PRO A 76 -3.28 -15.31 -15.83
CA PRO A 76 -2.32 -16.21 -16.47
C PRO A 76 -1.06 -15.46 -16.89
N GLU A 77 0.11 -16.10 -16.77
CA GLU A 77 1.39 -15.47 -17.10
C GLU A 77 1.42 -14.93 -18.53
N ALA A 78 0.88 -15.70 -19.49
CA ALA A 78 0.72 -15.25 -20.87
C ALA A 78 -0.14 -13.98 -21.01
N THR A 79 -1.18 -13.81 -20.18
CA THR A 79 -2.03 -12.62 -20.17
C THR A 79 -1.27 -11.39 -19.68
N LEU A 80 -0.42 -11.55 -18.66
CA LEU A 80 0.45 -10.47 -18.19
C LEU A 80 1.59 -10.17 -19.18
N ALA A 81 2.26 -11.20 -19.72
CA ALA A 81 3.29 -11.04 -20.73
C ALA A 81 2.76 -10.21 -21.92
N GLN A 82 1.58 -10.57 -22.44
CA GLN A 82 0.90 -9.78 -23.45
C GLN A 82 0.51 -8.37 -22.99
N ARG A 83 0.12 -8.17 -21.72
CA ARG A 83 -0.18 -6.85 -21.16
C ARG A 83 1.07 -5.96 -21.16
N ILE A 84 2.21 -6.47 -20.70
CA ILE A 84 3.51 -5.79 -20.70
C ILE A 84 3.96 -5.49 -22.14
N VAL A 85 3.86 -6.45 -23.06
CA VAL A 85 4.19 -6.24 -24.48
C VAL A 85 3.29 -5.18 -25.12
N ARG A 86 1.96 -5.22 -24.89
CA ARG A 86 1.03 -4.18 -25.36
C ARG A 86 1.35 -2.80 -24.75
N ALA A 87 1.78 -2.74 -23.49
CA ALA A 87 2.19 -1.49 -22.85
C ALA A 87 3.45 -0.90 -23.51
N LYS A 88 4.51 -1.69 -23.67
CA LYS A 88 5.75 -1.31 -24.37
C LYS A 88 5.47 -0.88 -25.82
N ARG A 89 4.63 -1.62 -26.55
CA ARG A 89 4.25 -1.26 -27.92
C ARG A 89 3.49 0.07 -27.95
N LYS A 90 2.58 0.31 -27.00
CA LYS A 90 1.84 1.59 -26.91
C LYS A 90 2.76 2.77 -26.54
N ILE A 91 3.82 2.54 -25.75
CA ILE A 91 4.89 3.52 -25.50
C ILE A 91 5.58 3.91 -26.82
N ALA A 92 5.98 2.93 -27.63
CA ALA A 92 6.62 3.17 -28.92
C ALA A 92 5.66 3.82 -29.95
N GLU A 93 4.44 3.32 -30.09
CA GLU A 93 3.40 3.83 -30.99
C GLU A 93 3.01 5.29 -30.69
N ALA A 94 2.93 5.65 -29.40
CA ALA A 94 2.62 7.01 -28.97
C ALA A 94 3.84 7.95 -28.93
N GLY A 95 5.04 7.47 -29.30
CA GLY A 95 6.27 8.27 -29.29
C GLY A 95 6.64 8.80 -27.90
N ILE A 96 6.31 8.06 -26.83
CA ILE A 96 6.51 8.54 -25.46
C ILE A 96 8.01 8.63 -25.17
N THR A 97 8.51 9.86 -25.11
CA THR A 97 9.92 10.14 -24.89
C THR A 97 10.32 9.77 -23.47
N PHE A 98 11.36 8.94 -23.35
CA PHE A 98 12.10 8.74 -22.12
C PHE A 98 12.85 10.02 -21.76
N ARG A 99 12.21 10.86 -20.95
CA ARG A 99 12.78 12.06 -20.36
C ARG A 99 12.11 12.35 -19.02
N ALA A 100 12.76 13.15 -18.17
CA ALA A 100 12.08 13.73 -17.03
C ALA A 100 10.84 14.50 -17.51
N PRO A 101 9.69 14.41 -16.79
CA PRO A 101 8.51 15.21 -17.12
C PRO A 101 8.86 16.69 -17.03
N GLU A 102 8.33 17.52 -17.94
CA GLU A 102 8.42 18.97 -17.75
C GLU A 102 7.60 19.37 -16.52
N PRO A 103 7.89 20.50 -15.83
CA PRO A 103 7.15 20.91 -14.63
C PRO A 103 5.62 20.99 -14.81
N ARG A 104 5.16 21.25 -16.03
CA ARG A 104 3.73 21.26 -16.42
C ARG A 104 3.09 19.87 -16.57
N GLU A 105 3.90 18.83 -16.79
CA GLU A 105 3.44 17.44 -16.92
C GLU A 105 3.50 16.67 -15.59
N LEU A 106 4.23 17.21 -14.60
CA LEU A 106 4.35 16.58 -13.28
C LEU A 106 2.98 16.28 -12.66
N PRO A 107 2.01 17.21 -12.53
CA PRO A 107 0.80 16.96 -11.74
C PRO A 107 -0.02 15.75 -12.23
N GLU A 108 -0.36 15.69 -13.53
CA GLU A 108 -1.21 14.62 -14.08
C GLU A 108 -0.55 13.24 -13.99
N ARG A 109 0.79 13.17 -14.13
CA ARG A 109 1.53 11.92 -14.04
C ARG A 109 1.79 11.52 -12.59
N LEU A 110 1.98 12.49 -11.69
CA LEU A 110 2.36 12.25 -10.31
C LEU A 110 1.27 11.52 -9.53
N ASP A 111 0.00 11.86 -9.74
CA ASP A 111 -1.14 11.13 -9.15
C ASP A 111 -1.09 9.63 -9.48
N GLN A 112 -0.77 9.26 -10.73
CA GLN A 112 -0.61 7.86 -11.12
C GLN A 112 0.65 7.24 -10.49
N VAL A 113 1.79 7.94 -10.50
CA VAL A 113 3.02 7.46 -9.85
C VAL A 113 2.78 7.14 -8.37
N LEU A 114 2.14 8.05 -7.63
CA LEU A 114 1.79 7.85 -6.23
C LEU A 114 0.84 6.67 -6.05
N ALA A 115 -0.19 6.54 -6.90
CA ALA A 115 -1.11 5.41 -6.87
C ALA A 115 -0.40 4.06 -7.13
N VAL A 116 0.53 4.00 -8.10
CA VAL A 116 1.33 2.78 -8.35
C VAL A 116 2.20 2.46 -7.14
N LEU A 117 2.97 3.43 -6.60
CA LEU A 117 3.83 3.22 -5.45
C LEU A 117 3.04 2.74 -4.22
N TYR A 118 1.88 3.34 -3.95
CA TYR A 118 0.98 2.94 -2.86
C TYR A 118 0.45 1.50 -3.02
N LEU A 119 0.05 1.10 -4.24
CA LEU A 119 -0.40 -0.27 -4.52
C LEU A 119 0.72 -1.30 -4.33
N VAL A 120 1.93 -1.01 -4.84
CA VAL A 120 3.11 -1.87 -4.65
C VAL A 120 3.45 -2.02 -3.17
N PHE A 121 3.45 -0.90 -2.43
CA PHE A 121 3.72 -0.90 -1.00
C PHE A 121 2.74 -1.79 -0.22
N ASN A 122 1.43 -1.66 -0.48
CA ASN A 122 0.42 -2.44 0.22
C ASN A 122 0.56 -3.95 -0.04
N GLU A 123 0.79 -4.35 -1.30
CA GLU A 123 1.02 -5.75 -1.68
C GLU A 123 2.33 -6.32 -1.10
N GLY A 124 3.34 -5.47 -0.83
CA GLY A 124 4.50 -5.84 -0.03
C GLY A 124 4.19 -5.95 1.47
N TYR A 125 3.44 -5.01 2.02
CA TYR A 125 3.23 -4.85 3.47
C TYR A 125 2.26 -5.88 4.08
N LEU A 126 1.20 -6.23 3.34
CA LEU A 126 0.33 -7.37 3.63
C LEU A 126 -0.11 -7.98 2.30
N SER A 127 0.49 -9.10 1.93
CA SER A 127 0.28 -9.73 0.63
C SER A 127 -1.15 -10.25 0.49
N SER A 128 -1.77 -10.06 -0.66
CA SER A 128 -3.11 -10.57 -0.95
C SER A 128 -3.15 -12.09 -1.24
N ARG A 129 -2.02 -12.80 -1.09
CA ARG A 129 -1.79 -14.13 -1.67
C ARG A 129 -1.44 -15.19 -0.63
N SER A 130 -1.85 -16.43 -0.92
CA SER A 130 -1.76 -17.58 -0.01
C SER A 130 -0.37 -18.15 0.26
N ASP A 131 0.64 -17.77 -0.53
CA ASP A 131 2.01 -18.29 -0.40
C ASP A 131 2.88 -17.54 0.63
N ARG A 132 2.60 -16.27 0.90
CA ARG A 132 3.33 -15.44 1.88
C ARG A 132 2.42 -14.38 2.49
N ALA A 133 2.51 -14.19 3.81
CA ALA A 133 1.75 -13.14 4.51
C ALA A 133 2.24 -11.71 4.21
N ALA A 134 3.53 -11.53 3.88
CA ALA A 134 4.14 -10.26 3.49
C ALA A 134 5.38 -10.46 2.60
N ARG A 135 5.75 -9.42 1.84
CA ARG A 135 6.99 -9.27 1.07
C ARG A 135 7.63 -7.93 1.46
N ARG A 136 8.40 -7.98 2.55
CA ARG A 136 9.00 -6.79 3.18
C ARG A 136 9.99 -6.08 2.26
N ASP A 137 10.75 -6.86 1.50
CA ASP A 137 11.58 -6.43 0.36
C ASP A 137 10.82 -5.48 -0.57
N LEU A 138 9.66 -5.92 -1.09
CA LEU A 138 8.85 -5.11 -2.01
C LEU A 138 8.30 -3.82 -1.37
N ALA A 139 7.99 -3.84 -0.08
CA ALA A 139 7.54 -2.66 0.66
C ALA A 139 8.70 -1.67 0.94
N GLU A 140 9.91 -2.17 1.20
CA GLU A 140 11.10 -1.36 1.40
C GLU A 140 11.60 -0.74 0.07
N ASP A 141 11.49 -1.47 -1.05
CA ASP A 141 11.73 -0.91 -2.39
C ASP A 141 10.75 0.21 -2.75
N ALA A 142 9.47 0.05 -2.40
CA ALA A 142 8.45 1.09 -2.63
C ALA A 142 8.70 2.35 -1.80
N GLU A 143 9.13 2.22 -0.53
CA GLU A 143 9.53 3.36 0.31
C GLU A 143 10.78 4.05 -0.26
N TRP A 144 11.77 3.27 -0.70
CA TRP A 144 12.96 3.79 -1.34
C TRP A 144 12.63 4.58 -2.62
N LEU A 145 11.74 4.06 -3.49
CA LEU A 145 11.25 4.80 -4.66
C LEU A 145 10.51 6.09 -4.29
N ALA A 146 9.65 6.06 -3.27
CA ALA A 146 8.99 7.25 -2.76
C ALA A 146 9.99 8.28 -2.21
N SER A 147 11.11 7.83 -1.63
CA SER A 147 12.18 8.71 -1.12
C SER A 147 12.95 9.43 -2.25
N LEU A 148 13.18 8.75 -3.38
CA LEU A 148 13.73 9.39 -4.59
C LEU A 148 12.76 10.45 -5.13
N LEU A 149 11.47 10.13 -5.20
CA LEU A 149 10.44 11.05 -5.67
C LEU A 149 10.35 12.30 -4.76
N ALA A 150 10.38 12.10 -3.44
CA ALA A 150 10.42 13.20 -2.46
C ALA A 150 11.71 14.04 -2.52
N SER A 151 12.81 13.48 -3.02
CA SER A 151 14.05 14.24 -3.25
C SER A 151 13.97 15.14 -4.48
N LEU A 152 13.19 14.74 -5.50
CA LEU A 152 13.00 15.48 -6.73
C LEU A 152 11.96 16.61 -6.61
N VAL A 153 10.80 16.30 -6.03
CA VAL A 153 9.69 17.24 -5.84
C VAL A 153 9.49 17.51 -4.34
N PRO A 154 10.47 18.15 -3.68
CA PRO A 154 10.54 18.21 -2.22
C PRO A 154 9.42 19.00 -1.58
N ASP A 155 8.75 19.89 -2.32
CA ASP A 155 7.64 20.72 -1.86
C ASP A 155 6.28 20.28 -2.39
N GLU A 156 6.16 19.04 -2.91
CA GLU A 156 4.86 18.45 -3.25
C GLU A 156 4.32 17.60 -2.09
N PRO A 157 3.26 18.05 -1.39
CA PRO A 157 2.90 17.51 -0.09
C PRO A 157 2.32 16.09 -0.12
N GLU A 158 1.69 15.65 -1.21
CA GLU A 158 1.22 14.26 -1.32
C GLU A 158 2.36 13.25 -1.51
N VAL A 159 3.50 13.68 -2.05
CA VAL A 159 4.72 12.84 -2.12
C VAL A 159 5.32 12.66 -0.73
N LEU A 160 5.41 13.76 0.03
CA LEU A 160 5.84 13.72 1.43
C LEU A 160 4.90 12.87 2.28
N GLY A 161 3.58 13.01 2.07
CA GLY A 161 2.55 12.21 2.73
C GLY A 161 2.68 10.72 2.43
N LEU A 162 2.83 10.32 1.16
CA LEU A 162 2.99 8.91 0.82
C LEU A 162 4.27 8.32 1.42
N LEU A 163 5.41 9.04 1.33
CA LEU A 163 6.66 8.60 1.94
C LEU A 163 6.53 8.44 3.47
N ALA A 164 5.89 9.41 4.14
CA ALA A 164 5.62 9.35 5.57
C ALA A 164 4.77 8.12 5.94
N LEU A 165 3.68 7.87 5.21
CA LEU A 165 2.80 6.73 5.39
C LEU A 165 3.57 5.40 5.29
N MET A 166 4.38 5.23 4.24
CA MET A 166 5.20 4.03 4.05
C MET A 166 6.19 3.82 5.20
N ARG A 167 6.88 4.88 5.64
CA ARG A 167 7.81 4.83 6.78
C ARG A 167 7.12 4.45 8.09
N LEU A 168 5.98 5.09 8.42
CA LEU A 168 5.22 4.81 9.63
C LEU A 168 4.69 3.36 9.64
N HIS A 169 4.27 2.82 8.50
CA HIS A 169 3.90 1.42 8.37
C HIS A 169 5.10 0.47 8.54
N LEU A 170 6.23 0.74 7.87
CA LEU A 170 7.44 -0.07 7.96
C LEU A 170 8.10 -0.03 9.34
N ALA A 171 7.95 1.06 10.09
CA ALA A 171 8.53 1.18 11.43
C ALA A 171 8.01 0.12 12.43
N ARG A 172 6.79 -0.38 12.22
CA ARG A 172 6.18 -1.44 13.03
C ARG A 172 6.15 -2.82 12.34
N ALA A 173 6.79 -2.98 11.17
CA ALA A 173 6.76 -4.22 10.40
C ALA A 173 7.32 -5.42 11.19
N SER A 174 8.36 -5.20 12.02
CA SER A 174 8.95 -6.18 12.95
C SER A 174 7.98 -6.72 13.99
N ALA A 175 6.99 -5.92 14.41
CA ALA A 175 6.01 -6.27 15.43
C ALA A 175 4.68 -6.76 14.85
N ARG A 176 4.53 -6.77 13.52
CA ARG A 176 3.28 -7.13 12.84
C ARG A 176 3.01 -8.64 12.83
N PHE A 177 4.04 -9.45 12.94
CA PHE A 177 3.96 -10.91 12.97
C PHE A 177 4.70 -11.47 14.18
N ASP A 178 4.21 -12.58 14.73
CA ASP A 178 4.92 -13.36 15.75
C ASP A 178 5.97 -14.30 15.13
N GLU A 179 6.68 -15.04 15.98
CA GLU A 179 7.72 -16.01 15.55
C GLU A 179 7.16 -17.17 14.69
N HIS A 180 5.84 -17.36 14.69
CA HIS A 180 5.13 -18.39 13.92
C HIS A 180 4.49 -17.80 12.64
N GLY A 181 4.72 -16.51 12.33
CA GLY A 181 4.16 -15.82 11.18
C GLY A 181 2.69 -15.43 11.33
N ARG A 182 2.10 -15.53 12.53
CA ARG A 182 0.70 -15.14 12.78
C ARG A 182 0.58 -13.63 12.93
N LEU A 183 -0.56 -13.08 12.50
CA LEU A 183 -0.79 -11.63 12.52
C LEU A 183 -1.03 -11.13 13.95
N VAL A 184 -0.22 -10.16 14.39
CA VAL A 184 -0.40 -9.46 15.67
C VAL A 184 -1.19 -8.18 15.44
N LEU A 185 -2.37 -8.07 16.05
CA LEU A 185 -3.27 -6.93 15.93
C LEU A 185 -2.63 -5.66 16.52
N LEU A 186 -2.92 -4.49 15.95
CA LEU A 186 -2.27 -3.22 16.33
C LEU A 186 -2.34 -2.88 17.84
N ARG A 187 -3.42 -3.30 18.53
CA ARG A 187 -3.56 -3.14 19.99
C ARG A 187 -2.63 -4.03 20.81
N ASP A 188 -2.28 -5.19 20.25
CA ASP A 188 -1.49 -6.26 20.87
C ASP A 188 0.00 -6.21 20.43
N GLN A 189 0.39 -5.24 19.58
CA GLN A 189 1.77 -5.09 19.10
C GLN A 189 2.68 -4.50 20.18
N ASP A 190 3.81 -5.17 20.44
CA ASP A 190 4.88 -4.65 21.28
C ASP A 190 5.53 -3.41 20.64
N ARG A 191 5.16 -2.23 21.15
CA ARG A 191 5.64 -0.90 20.71
C ARG A 191 7.11 -0.65 21.05
N SER A 192 7.76 -1.47 21.88
CA SER A 192 9.20 -1.36 22.13
C SER A 192 10.04 -1.86 20.94
N ARG A 193 9.46 -2.74 20.10
CA ARG A 193 10.07 -3.28 18.87
C ARG A 193 9.90 -2.38 17.64
N TRP A 194 9.25 -1.23 17.79
CA TRP A 194 9.02 -0.28 16.70
C TRP A 194 10.26 0.60 16.46
N ASP A 195 10.60 0.83 15.20
CA ASP A 195 11.71 1.68 14.80
C ASP A 195 11.39 3.16 15.07
N ARG A 196 11.86 3.65 16.21
CA ARG A 196 11.66 5.05 16.63
C ARG A 196 12.25 6.05 15.64
N ARG A 197 13.40 5.77 15.02
CA ARG A 197 13.99 6.69 14.03
C ARG A 197 13.10 6.82 12.81
N ARG A 198 12.58 5.70 12.31
CA ARG A 198 11.65 5.68 11.17
C ARG A 198 10.28 6.32 11.50
N ILE A 199 9.83 6.24 12.76
CA ILE A 199 8.68 7.00 13.25
C ILE A 199 8.96 8.51 13.24
N ASP A 200 10.06 8.95 13.87
CA ASP A 200 10.43 10.37 13.94
C ASP A 200 10.60 10.97 12.53
N ASP A 201 11.20 10.21 11.61
CA ASP A 201 11.33 10.57 10.19
C ASP A 201 9.98 10.71 9.49
N GLY A 202 9.04 9.80 9.76
CA GLY A 202 7.68 9.86 9.24
C GLY A 202 6.91 11.07 9.74
N ILE A 203 6.98 11.36 11.05
CA ILE A 203 6.31 12.52 11.68
C ILE A 203 6.81 13.83 11.05
N ARG A 204 8.14 14.02 10.93
CA ARG A 204 8.69 15.25 10.32
C ARG A 204 8.26 15.45 8.86
N LEU A 205 8.01 14.37 8.12
CA LEU A 205 7.46 14.44 6.77
C LEU A 205 5.96 14.85 6.77
N VAL A 206 5.15 14.34 7.71
CA VAL A 206 3.75 14.77 7.90
C VAL A 206 3.68 16.25 8.29
N GLU A 207 4.50 16.70 9.24
CA GLU A 207 4.57 18.10 9.66
C GLU A 207 4.95 19.02 8.49
N ARG A 208 5.97 18.65 7.71
CA ARG A 208 6.40 19.39 6.52
C ARG A 208 5.28 19.46 5.47
N ALA A 209 4.59 18.35 5.21
CA ALA A 209 3.48 18.32 4.25
C ALA A 209 2.32 19.21 4.71
N GLY A 210 1.95 19.14 6.00
CA GLY A 210 0.92 19.97 6.61
C GLY A 210 1.22 21.48 6.54
N ALA A 211 2.50 21.87 6.67
CA ALA A 211 2.94 23.25 6.53
C ALA A 211 2.68 23.84 5.12
N LEU A 212 2.55 23.01 4.09
CA LEU A 212 2.25 23.41 2.70
C LEU A 212 0.75 23.67 2.45
N LYS A 213 -0.12 23.37 3.42
CA LYS A 213 -1.56 23.73 3.44
C LYS A 213 -2.38 23.27 2.23
N ARG A 214 -1.95 22.18 1.57
CA ARG A 214 -2.66 21.52 0.46
C ARG A 214 -2.94 20.06 0.84
N PRO A 215 -3.90 19.79 1.75
CA PRO A 215 -4.15 18.43 2.24
C PRO A 215 -4.68 17.53 1.12
N GLY A 216 -4.25 16.26 1.14
CA GLY A 216 -4.69 15.22 0.22
C GLY A 216 -4.75 13.83 0.88
N PRO A 217 -5.17 12.80 0.14
CA PRO A 217 -5.44 11.48 0.70
C PRO A 217 -4.23 10.81 1.36
N TYR A 218 -3.02 10.96 0.83
CA TYR A 218 -1.82 10.33 1.40
C TYR A 218 -1.34 11.07 2.64
N GLN A 219 -1.38 12.41 2.67
CA GLN A 219 -1.12 13.19 3.89
C GLN A 219 -2.07 12.83 5.03
N LEU A 220 -3.37 12.69 4.75
CA LEU A 220 -4.37 12.38 5.76
C LEU A 220 -4.21 10.95 6.31
N GLN A 221 -3.90 9.98 5.44
CA GLN A 221 -3.54 8.62 5.87
C GLN A 221 -2.25 8.61 6.70
N ALA A 222 -1.22 9.36 6.29
CA ALA A 222 0.03 9.47 7.05
C ALA A 222 -0.18 10.11 8.42
N ALA A 223 -1.03 11.13 8.52
CA ALA A 223 -1.40 11.73 9.80
C ALA A 223 -2.13 10.73 10.72
N ILE A 224 -3.04 9.90 10.19
CA ILE A 224 -3.70 8.83 10.97
C ILE A 224 -2.65 7.81 11.46
N ALA A 225 -1.71 7.41 10.60
CA ALA A 225 -0.62 6.53 10.97
C ALA A 225 0.34 7.16 12.01
N ALA A 226 0.55 8.47 11.96
CA ALA A 226 1.39 9.22 12.91
C ALA A 226 0.75 9.25 14.30
N VAL A 227 -0.54 9.58 14.43
CA VAL A 227 -1.24 9.55 15.73
C VAL A 227 -1.20 8.16 16.36
N HIS A 228 -1.28 7.09 15.55
CA HIS A 228 -1.05 5.73 16.04
C HIS A 228 0.41 5.46 16.46
N ALA A 229 1.40 6.02 15.77
CA ALA A 229 2.82 5.81 16.03
C ALA A 229 3.35 6.58 17.26
N GLU A 230 2.82 7.78 17.49
CA GLU A 230 3.17 8.67 18.60
C GLU A 230 2.66 8.14 19.95
N ALA A 231 1.49 7.50 19.97
CA ALA A 231 0.89 6.98 21.19
C ALA A 231 1.82 5.98 21.91
N PRO A 232 2.01 6.08 23.24
CA PRO A 232 2.86 5.16 23.99
C PRO A 232 2.23 3.76 24.17
N ALA A 233 0.90 3.68 24.12
CA ALA A 233 0.08 2.47 24.27
C ALA A 233 -1.18 2.58 23.38
N TRP A 234 -1.95 1.50 23.26
CA TRP A 234 -3.19 1.52 22.46
C TRP A 234 -4.25 2.46 23.06
N GLU A 235 -4.42 2.39 24.37
CA GLU A 235 -5.38 3.15 25.19
C GLU A 235 -5.09 4.66 25.17
N ALA A 236 -3.84 5.04 24.86
CA ALA A 236 -3.37 6.42 24.78
C ALA A 236 -3.45 7.01 23.35
N THR A 237 -4.07 6.30 22.40
CA THR A 237 -4.29 6.80 21.03
C THR A 237 -5.37 7.90 21.03
N ASP A 238 -5.12 9.05 20.40
CA ASP A 238 -6.13 10.11 20.22
C ASP A 238 -7.17 9.70 19.13
N TRP A 239 -8.11 8.85 19.53
CA TRP A 239 -9.22 8.42 18.70
C TRP A 239 -10.10 9.58 18.20
N PRO A 240 -10.42 10.61 19.00
CA PRO A 240 -11.08 11.82 18.49
C PRO A 240 -10.33 12.51 17.34
N GLN A 241 -8.99 12.57 17.38
CA GLN A 241 -8.17 13.11 16.29
C GLN A 241 -8.20 12.21 15.05
N ILE A 242 -8.05 10.89 15.23
CA ILE A 242 -8.14 9.92 14.14
C ILE A 242 -9.52 10.00 13.45
N LEU A 243 -10.61 10.12 14.20
CA LEU A 243 -11.96 10.27 13.63
C LEU A 243 -12.08 11.54 12.78
N ARG A 244 -11.57 12.69 13.26
CA ARG A 244 -11.54 13.95 12.48
C ARG A 244 -10.69 13.84 11.21
N LEU A 245 -9.57 13.11 11.26
CA LEU A 245 -8.73 12.86 10.09
C LEU A 245 -9.44 11.94 9.07
N TYR A 246 -10.20 10.94 9.54
CA TYR A 246 -11.05 10.13 8.66
C TYR A 246 -12.24 10.91 8.09
N ASP A 247 -12.85 11.84 8.83
CA ASP A 247 -13.89 12.75 8.29
C ASP A 247 -13.33 13.56 7.10
N ALA A 248 -12.14 14.14 7.27
CA ALA A 248 -11.44 14.88 6.21
C ALA A 248 -11.06 13.96 5.02
N LEU A 249 -10.56 12.75 5.29
CA LEU A 249 -10.20 11.79 4.25
C LEU A 249 -11.43 11.30 3.47
N LEU A 250 -12.57 11.09 4.14
CA LEU A 250 -13.81 10.66 3.51
C LEU A 250 -14.37 11.75 2.59
N ALA A 251 -14.31 13.02 3.01
CA ALA A 251 -14.66 14.16 2.17
C ALA A 251 -13.73 14.29 0.95
N ALA A 252 -12.41 14.18 1.14
CA ALA A 252 -11.43 14.22 0.05
C ALA A 252 -11.55 13.03 -0.93
N SER A 253 -12.00 11.87 -0.44
CA SER A 253 -12.14 10.63 -1.22
C SER A 253 -13.52 10.45 -1.87
N GLY A 254 -14.33 11.51 -1.95
CA GLY A 254 -15.66 11.47 -2.58
C GLY A 254 -16.65 10.49 -1.92
N GLY A 255 -16.50 10.23 -0.62
CA GLY A 255 -17.40 9.32 0.11
C GLY A 255 -17.07 7.83 -0.01
N SER A 256 -15.87 7.46 -0.48
CA SER A 256 -15.40 6.07 -0.65
C SER A 256 -15.85 5.10 0.46
N PRO A 257 -16.53 3.98 0.13
CA PRO A 257 -16.96 2.97 1.10
C PRO A 257 -15.81 2.40 1.93
N VAL A 258 -14.62 2.19 1.33
CA VAL A 258 -13.44 1.68 2.06
C VAL A 258 -12.96 2.68 3.11
N VAL A 259 -12.98 3.99 2.80
CA VAL A 259 -12.63 5.02 3.79
C VAL A 259 -13.68 5.08 4.91
N ARG A 260 -14.97 4.89 4.59
CA ARG A 260 -16.04 4.82 5.60
C ARG A 260 -15.90 3.58 6.50
N LEU A 261 -15.56 2.42 5.95
CA LEU A 261 -15.26 1.22 6.74
C LEU A 261 -14.10 1.47 7.73
N ASN A 262 -13.02 2.08 7.26
CA ASN A 262 -11.87 2.41 8.12
C ASN A 262 -12.25 3.45 9.19
N ARG A 263 -13.07 4.44 8.83
CA ARG A 263 -13.63 5.44 9.75
C ARG A 263 -14.48 4.81 10.85
N ALA A 264 -15.28 3.80 10.55
CA ALA A 264 -16.12 3.11 11.53
C ALA A 264 -15.30 2.49 12.68
N ILE A 265 -14.05 2.08 12.42
CA ILE A 265 -13.12 1.59 13.47
C ILE A 265 -12.77 2.72 14.46
N ALA A 266 -12.58 3.95 13.99
CA ALA A 266 -12.37 5.11 14.85
C ALA A 266 -13.66 5.53 15.56
N LEU A 267 -14.81 5.47 14.86
CA LEU A 267 -16.13 5.77 15.42
C LEU A 267 -16.46 4.83 16.60
N ARG A 268 -16.14 3.53 16.50
CA ARG A 268 -16.28 2.53 17.57
C ARG A 268 -15.62 3.01 18.88
N GLN A 269 -14.42 3.59 18.78
CA GLN A 269 -13.62 4.01 19.93
C GLN A 269 -14.09 5.35 20.53
N VAL A 270 -14.76 6.20 19.75
CA VAL A 270 -15.24 7.53 20.19
C VAL A 270 -16.70 7.50 20.63
N ALA A 271 -17.56 6.72 19.96
CA ALA A 271 -19.02 6.79 20.08
C ALA A 271 -19.70 5.43 20.30
N GLY A 272 -18.93 4.33 20.36
CA GLY A 272 -19.42 2.99 20.68
C GLY A 272 -19.67 2.07 19.48
N PRO A 273 -19.74 0.74 19.71
CA PRO A 273 -19.85 -0.26 18.66
C PRO A 273 -21.20 -0.24 17.91
N GLU A 274 -22.29 0.23 18.52
CA GLU A 274 -23.61 0.31 17.89
C GLU A 274 -23.61 1.27 16.69
N LEU A 275 -23.07 2.47 16.86
CA LEU A 275 -23.01 3.49 15.80
C LEU A 275 -22.02 3.09 14.71
N ALA A 276 -20.89 2.48 15.09
CA ALA A 276 -19.94 1.91 14.14
C ALA A 276 -20.55 0.76 13.33
N LEU A 277 -21.34 -0.13 13.94
CA LEU A 277 -22.01 -1.22 13.22
C LEU A 277 -23.04 -0.68 12.23
N CYS A 278 -23.80 0.34 12.60
CA CYS A 278 -24.75 1.00 11.69
C CYS A 278 -24.03 1.62 10.47
N GLU A 279 -22.86 2.22 10.67
CA GLU A 279 -22.04 2.76 9.58
C GLU A 279 -21.44 1.67 8.66
N VAL A 280 -21.11 0.48 9.21
CA VAL A 280 -20.63 -0.68 8.46
C VAL A 280 -21.76 -1.38 7.70
N ASP A 281 -22.93 -1.57 8.32
CA ASP A 281 -24.10 -2.17 7.67
C ASP A 281 -24.60 -1.30 6.49
N ALA A 282 -24.49 0.03 6.60
CA ALA A 282 -24.88 0.97 5.53
C ALA A 282 -24.02 0.91 4.25
N ILE A 283 -22.87 0.23 4.27
CA ILE A 283 -21.99 0.00 3.11
C ILE A 283 -21.79 -1.50 2.79
N ALA A 284 -22.64 -2.37 3.35
CA ALA A 284 -22.49 -3.80 3.19
C ALA A 284 -22.59 -4.23 1.72
N ASP A 285 -23.55 -3.69 0.98
CA ASP A 285 -23.76 -4.01 -0.44
C ASP A 285 -22.60 -3.53 -1.34
N ASP A 286 -22.02 -2.36 -1.04
CA ASP A 286 -20.86 -1.80 -1.76
C ASP A 286 -19.59 -2.65 -1.60
N LEU A 287 -19.49 -3.40 -0.49
CA LEU A 287 -18.27 -4.09 -0.05
C LEU A 287 -18.47 -5.58 0.27
N ASP A 288 -19.55 -6.25 -0.16
CA ASP A 288 -19.80 -7.68 0.17
C ASP A 288 -18.62 -8.60 -0.17
N ARG A 289 -17.88 -8.29 -1.25
CA ARG A 289 -16.72 -9.09 -1.66
C ARG A 289 -15.41 -8.73 -0.95
N TYR A 290 -15.44 -7.83 0.03
CA TYR A 290 -14.26 -7.36 0.76
C TYR A 290 -14.22 -7.98 2.16
N HIS A 291 -13.24 -8.85 2.42
CA HIS A 291 -13.16 -9.58 3.69
C HIS A 291 -13.08 -8.68 4.93
N LEU A 292 -12.45 -7.51 4.82
CA LEU A 292 -12.34 -6.55 5.93
C LEU A 292 -13.66 -5.87 6.30
N LEU A 293 -14.67 -5.83 5.41
CA LEU A 293 -16.03 -5.44 5.79
C LEU A 293 -16.54 -6.42 6.85
N HIS A 294 -16.56 -7.71 6.48
CA HIS A 294 -17.09 -8.80 7.29
C HIS A 294 -16.28 -9.00 8.59
N ALA A 295 -14.95 -8.92 8.53
CA ALA A 295 -14.09 -9.04 9.71
C ALA A 295 -14.26 -7.87 10.70
N THR A 296 -14.46 -6.64 10.21
CA THR A 296 -14.81 -5.47 11.04
C THR A 296 -16.19 -5.63 11.65
N ARG A 297 -17.19 -5.97 10.83
CA ARG A 297 -18.56 -6.23 11.26
C ARG A 297 -18.62 -7.27 12.38
N ALA A 298 -17.85 -8.35 12.24
CA ALA A 298 -17.75 -9.40 13.23
C ALA A 298 -17.12 -8.94 14.56
N GLU A 299 -16.15 -8.01 14.56
CA GLU A 299 -15.69 -7.39 15.82
C GLU A 299 -16.78 -6.58 16.51
N LEU A 300 -17.49 -5.75 15.76
CA LEU A 300 -18.55 -4.90 16.29
C LEU A 300 -19.71 -5.75 16.85
N LEU A 301 -20.08 -6.84 16.17
CA LEU A 301 -21.07 -7.81 16.66
C LEU A 301 -20.61 -8.50 17.95
N ARG A 302 -19.31 -8.84 18.08
CA ARG A 302 -18.74 -9.41 19.31
C ARG A 302 -18.78 -8.44 20.49
N ASP A 303 -18.45 -7.16 20.28
CA ASP A 303 -18.54 -6.12 21.31
C ASP A 303 -19.99 -5.97 21.82
N LEU A 304 -20.98 -6.17 20.95
CA LEU A 304 -22.42 -6.13 21.26
C LEU A 304 -22.97 -7.46 21.83
N GLY A 305 -22.12 -8.45 22.10
CA GLY A 305 -22.54 -9.77 22.61
C GLY A 305 -23.24 -10.67 21.59
N ARG A 306 -23.29 -10.30 20.31
CA ARG A 306 -23.94 -11.04 19.21
C ARG A 306 -22.99 -12.09 18.64
N ALA A 307 -22.62 -13.07 19.47
CA ALA A 307 -21.55 -14.03 19.19
C ALA A 307 -21.77 -14.88 17.93
N ASP A 308 -23.00 -15.33 17.66
CA ASP A 308 -23.27 -16.18 16.49
C ASP A 308 -23.25 -15.39 15.18
N ASP A 309 -23.89 -14.21 15.14
CA ASP A 309 -23.79 -13.28 14.01
C ASP A 309 -22.32 -12.90 13.71
N ALA A 310 -21.50 -12.74 14.75
CA ALA A 310 -20.08 -12.46 14.62
C ALA A 310 -19.29 -13.65 14.04
N ARG A 311 -19.64 -14.89 14.40
CA ARG A 311 -19.04 -16.10 13.84
C ARG A 311 -19.42 -16.31 12.38
N ASP A 312 -20.65 -15.99 11.98
CA ASP A 312 -21.07 -16.02 10.57
C ASP A 312 -20.38 -14.95 9.72
N ALA A 313 -20.24 -13.72 10.25
CA ALA A 313 -19.46 -12.68 9.59
C ALA A 313 -17.96 -13.04 9.46
N ASP A 314 -17.35 -13.67 10.46
CA ASP A 314 -15.97 -14.18 10.33
C ASP A 314 -15.85 -15.31 9.30
N ARG A 315 -16.82 -16.24 9.22
CA ARG A 315 -16.85 -17.27 8.17
C ARG A 315 -16.86 -16.63 6.79
N ARG A 316 -17.70 -15.61 6.59
CA ARG A 316 -17.75 -14.85 5.33
C ARG A 316 -16.44 -14.12 5.04
N ALA A 317 -15.77 -13.57 6.05
CA ALA A 317 -14.42 -13.01 5.88
C ALA A 317 -13.39 -14.08 5.47
N LEU A 318 -13.46 -15.27 6.07
CA LEU A 318 -12.54 -16.39 5.82
C LEU A 318 -12.72 -17.03 4.42
N GLU A 319 -13.92 -16.95 3.84
CA GLU A 319 -14.18 -17.29 2.43
C GLU A 319 -13.51 -16.32 1.44
N LEU A 320 -13.26 -15.08 1.87
CA LEU A 320 -12.87 -13.96 1.01
C LEU A 320 -11.39 -13.55 1.13
N THR A 321 -10.62 -14.11 2.08
CA THR A 321 -9.17 -13.88 2.18
C THR A 321 -8.35 -15.14 1.90
N ASP A 322 -7.34 -14.96 1.06
CA ASP A 322 -6.28 -15.93 0.78
C ASP A 322 -5.05 -15.75 1.68
N ASN A 323 -4.88 -14.62 2.39
CA ASN A 323 -3.67 -14.36 3.18
C ASN A 323 -3.58 -15.34 4.38
N PRO A 324 -2.50 -16.13 4.50
CA PRO A 324 -2.46 -17.22 5.49
C PRO A 324 -2.51 -16.72 6.94
N ALA A 325 -1.98 -15.53 7.24
CA ALA A 325 -2.00 -14.97 8.58
C ALA A 325 -3.36 -14.36 8.96
N GLU A 326 -4.10 -13.79 7.99
CA GLU A 326 -5.49 -13.37 8.20
C GLU A 326 -6.42 -14.59 8.36
N ARG A 327 -6.21 -15.64 7.58
CA ARG A 327 -6.98 -16.89 7.68
C ARG A 327 -6.85 -17.52 9.07
N VAL A 328 -5.62 -17.68 9.58
CA VAL A 328 -5.38 -18.20 10.95
C VAL A 328 -6.05 -17.33 12.00
N LEU A 329 -5.98 -16.00 11.89
CA LEU A 329 -6.65 -15.08 12.82
C LEU A 329 -8.18 -15.26 12.81
N LEU A 330 -8.79 -15.44 11.64
CA LEU A 330 -10.24 -15.65 11.50
C LEU A 330 -10.66 -17.03 12.00
N GLU A 331 -9.89 -18.07 11.71
CA GLU A 331 -10.09 -19.43 12.24
C GLU A 331 -10.01 -19.44 13.78
N GLU A 332 -9.01 -18.77 14.37
CA GLU A 332 -8.89 -18.57 15.83
C GLU A 332 -10.05 -17.75 16.44
N ARG A 333 -10.70 -16.86 15.68
CA ARG A 333 -11.87 -16.08 16.15
C ARG A 333 -13.18 -16.86 16.05
N ILE A 334 -13.34 -17.72 15.03
CA ILE A 334 -14.51 -18.59 14.85
C ILE A 334 -14.55 -19.69 15.92
N ALA A 335 -13.39 -20.14 16.40
CA ALA A 335 -13.25 -21.18 17.41
C ALA A 335 -13.51 -20.72 18.87
N ARG A 336 -13.72 -19.42 19.10
CA ARG A 336 -14.04 -18.83 20.42
C ARG A 336 -15.55 -18.75 20.63
#